data_AF-A0A7Z9Y0E6-F1
#
_entry.id   AF-A0A7Z9Y0E6-F1
#
_cell.length_a   1.000
_cell.length_b   1.000
_cell.length_c   1.000
_cell.angle_alpha   90.00
_cell.angle_beta   90.00
_cell.angle_gamma   90.00
#
_symmetry.space_group_name_H-M   'P 1'
#
loop_
_entity.id
_entity.type
_entity.pdbx_description
1 polymer ?
#
loop_
_entity_poly.entity_id
_entity_poly.type
_entity_poly.pdbx_seq_one_letter_code
_entity_poly.pdbx_strand_id
1 'polypeptide(L)'
;MALRLAIQARHGIEAADFLCVHAYYISMDEVSSNAIKLVKAYRRDWPDKLIFVSEFSNPDPFIQNSAMQKGEQARAFMQQCQKIPGIGGAYYFIVSGPGWERQALRREDGTSTGIVEAMFAE
;
A
#
# COMPACT_ATOMS: atom_id res chain seq x y z
N MET A 1 25.45 -2.24 17.04
CA MET A 1 24.15 -1.50 17.14
C MET A 1 23.05 -2.14 16.29
N ALA A 2 23.27 -2.39 14.99
CA ALA A 2 22.27 -2.98 14.08
C ALA A 2 21.69 -4.34 14.54
N LEU A 3 22.53 -5.26 15.03
CA LEU A 3 22.06 -6.57 15.52
C LEU A 3 21.08 -6.45 16.70
N ARG A 4 21.32 -5.51 17.61
CA ARG A 4 20.43 -5.26 18.75
C ARG A 4 19.07 -4.75 18.30
N LEU A 5 19.04 -3.84 17.34
CA LEU A 5 17.80 -3.30 16.76
C LEU A 5 17.03 -4.40 16.01
N ALA A 6 17.72 -5.26 15.27
CA ALA A 6 17.09 -6.40 14.58
C ALA A 6 16.46 -7.39 15.56
N ILE A 7 17.14 -7.72 16.67
CA ILE A 7 16.59 -8.58 17.72
C ILE A 7 15.39 -7.92 18.39
N GLN A 8 15.48 -6.64 18.75
CA GLN A 8 14.36 -5.91 19.35
C GLN A 8 13.15 -5.84 18.42
N ALA A 9 13.37 -5.59 17.12
CA ALA A 9 12.30 -5.61 16.13
C ALA A 9 11.65 -6.99 16.02
N ARG A 10 12.46 -8.06 16.06
CA ARG A 10 11.95 -9.44 16.03
C ARG A 10 11.06 -9.75 17.24
N HIS A 11 11.50 -9.45 18.45
CA HIS A 11 10.67 -9.66 19.64
C HIS A 11 9.39 -8.81 19.61
N GLY A 12 9.47 -7.59 19.07
CA GLY A 12 8.29 -6.75 18.85
C GLY A 12 7.28 -7.41 17.91
N ILE A 13 7.74 -8.00 16.81
CA ILE A 13 6.90 -8.76 15.88
C ILE A 13 6.30 -9.99 16.56
N GLU A 14 7.11 -10.78 17.27
CA GLU A 14 6.66 -11.98 17.97
C GLU A 14 5.55 -11.67 18.99
N ALA A 15 5.65 -10.55 19.69
CA ALA A 15 4.65 -10.09 20.66
C ALA A 15 3.42 -9.38 20.05
N ALA A 16 3.51 -8.91 18.80
CA ALA A 16 2.41 -8.16 18.17
C ALA A 16 1.29 -9.08 17.67
N ASP A 17 0.05 -8.58 17.69
CA ASP A 17 -1.11 -9.27 17.12
C ASP A 17 -1.14 -9.20 15.59
N PHE A 18 -0.61 -8.12 15.03
CA PHE A 18 -0.58 -7.86 13.60
C PHE A 18 0.65 -7.06 13.17
N LEU A 19 0.91 -7.06 11.87
CA LEU A 19 1.97 -6.29 11.23
C LEU A 19 1.39 -5.22 10.32
N CYS A 20 1.98 -4.02 10.37
CA CYS A 20 1.70 -2.94 9.43
C CYS A 20 2.78 -2.90 8.35
N VAL A 21 2.36 -2.88 7.09
CA VAL A 21 3.26 -2.83 5.93
C VAL A 21 2.91 -1.61 5.07
N HIS A 22 3.93 -0.83 4.70
CA HIS A 22 3.79 0.23 3.71
C HIS A 22 4.31 -0.32 2.38
N ALA A 23 3.53 -0.15 1.32
CA ALA A 23 3.81 -0.74 0.02
C ALA A 23 3.59 0.28 -1.10
N TYR A 24 4.67 0.82 -1.65
CA TYR A 24 4.63 1.80 -2.73
C TYR A 24 5.21 1.25 -4.02
N TYR A 25 4.76 1.82 -5.14
CA TYR A 25 5.13 1.43 -6.49
C TYR A 25 4.97 2.65 -7.42
N ILE A 26 5.75 2.74 -8.49
CA ILE A 26 5.59 3.82 -9.49
C ILE A 26 5.09 3.33 -10.85
N SER A 27 4.99 2.01 -11.04
CA SER A 27 4.56 1.37 -12.29
C SER A 27 3.69 0.13 -12.01
N MET A 28 2.97 -0.34 -13.03
CA MET A 28 2.17 -1.56 -12.92
C MET A 28 3.03 -2.82 -12.72
N ASP A 29 4.27 -2.84 -13.22
CA ASP A 29 5.21 -3.92 -12.94
C ASP A 29 5.54 -3.96 -11.44
N GLU A 30 5.88 -2.80 -10.86
CA GLU A 30 6.27 -2.69 -9.45
C GLU A 30 5.15 -3.05 -8.47
N VAL A 31 3.88 -2.89 -8.85
CA VAL A 31 2.75 -3.41 -8.06
C VAL A 31 2.98 -4.89 -7.73
N SER A 32 3.40 -5.68 -8.72
CA SER A 32 3.60 -7.12 -8.55
C SER A 32 5.02 -7.47 -8.11
N SER A 33 6.03 -6.91 -8.80
CA SER A 33 7.44 -7.27 -8.66
C SER A 33 8.05 -6.77 -7.34
N ASN A 34 7.49 -5.69 -6.78
CA ASN A 34 7.96 -5.07 -5.56
C ASN A 34 6.90 -5.09 -4.44
N ALA A 35 5.80 -4.34 -4.59
CA ALA A 35 4.86 -4.07 -3.50
C ALA A 35 4.14 -5.34 -2.99
N ILE A 36 3.56 -6.14 -3.89
CA ILE A 36 2.94 -7.41 -3.52
C ILE A 36 3.97 -8.44 -3.08
N LYS A 37 5.17 -8.45 -3.68
CA LYS A 37 6.26 -9.33 -3.26
C LYS A 37 6.68 -9.06 -1.81
N LEU A 38 6.72 -7.79 -1.39
CA LEU A 38 6.99 -7.38 -0.01
C LEU A 38 5.92 -7.91 0.95
N VAL A 39 4.64 -7.70 0.63
CA VAL A 39 3.52 -8.20 1.45
C VAL A 39 3.57 -9.72 1.58
N LYS A 40 3.84 -10.44 0.49
CA LYS A 40 4.02 -11.91 0.50
C LYS A 40 5.24 -12.35 1.33
N ALA A 41 6.31 -11.56 1.34
CA ALA A 41 7.48 -11.86 2.18
C ALA A 41 7.14 -11.80 3.67
N TYR A 42 6.47 -10.72 4.12
CA TYR A 42 5.98 -10.63 5.50
C TYR A 42 5.03 -11.78 5.85
N ARG A 43 4.14 -12.15 4.92
CA ARG A 43 3.21 -13.27 5.13
C ARG A 43 3.90 -14.62 5.25
N ARG A 44 4.96 -14.84 4.48
CA ARG A 44 5.78 -16.07 4.54
C ARG A 44 6.59 -16.12 5.83
N ASP A 45 7.19 -15.00 6.23
CA ASP A 45 8.12 -14.94 7.35
C ASP A 45 7.37 -14.94 8.70
N TRP A 46 6.12 -14.46 8.72
CA TRP A 46 5.25 -14.38 9.90
C TRP A 46 3.86 -14.98 9.65
N PRO A 47 3.77 -16.31 9.43
CA PRO A 47 2.53 -16.96 9.02
C PRO A 47 1.46 -17.02 10.11
N ASP A 48 1.75 -16.65 11.35
CA ASP A 48 0.80 -16.54 12.45
C ASP A 48 0.21 -15.13 12.61
N LYS A 49 0.81 -14.12 11.96
CA LYS A 49 0.39 -12.72 12.09
C LYS A 49 -0.64 -12.32 11.04
N LEU A 50 -1.60 -11.49 11.47
CA LEU A 50 -2.46 -10.74 10.55
C LEU A 50 -1.66 -9.57 9.96
N ILE A 51 -1.82 -9.27 8.68
CA ILE A 51 -1.11 -8.16 8.02
C ILE A 51 -2.11 -7.10 7.60
N PHE A 52 -1.87 -5.87 8.04
CA PHE A 52 -2.50 -4.68 7.49
C PHE A 52 -1.50 -3.98 6.57
N VAL A 53 -1.88 -3.76 5.31
CA VAL A 53 -1.16 -2.80 4.47
C VAL A 53 -1.65 -1.42 4.89
N SER A 54 -0.95 -0.80 5.85
CA SER A 54 -1.38 0.46 6.46
C SER A 54 -1.26 1.64 5.50
N GLU A 55 -0.37 1.54 4.50
CA GLU A 55 -0.26 2.53 3.43
C GLU A 55 0.10 1.83 2.12
N PHE A 56 -0.65 2.10 1.06
CA PHE A 56 -0.22 1.82 -0.31
C PHE A 56 -0.58 2.97 -1.24
N SER A 57 0.26 3.25 -2.23
CA SER A 57 -0.04 4.20 -3.31
C SER A 57 1.09 4.24 -4.34
N ASN A 58 0.86 4.99 -5.42
CA ASN A 58 1.92 5.54 -6.23
C ASN A 58 2.30 6.95 -5.73
N PRO A 59 3.49 7.13 -5.10
CA PRO A 59 3.88 8.37 -4.45
C PRO A 59 4.39 9.43 -5.43
N ASP A 60 4.62 9.08 -6.70
CA ASP A 60 5.20 9.97 -7.71
C ASP A 60 4.41 11.30 -7.81
N PRO A 61 5.01 12.44 -7.45
CA PRO A 61 4.34 13.74 -7.53
C PRO A 61 4.27 14.28 -8.97
N PHE A 62 4.91 13.63 -9.94
CA PHE A 62 5.07 14.14 -11.30
C PHE A 62 4.03 13.57 -12.27
N ILE A 63 3.96 14.18 -13.47
CA ILE A 63 2.94 13.89 -14.51
C ILE A 63 3.21 12.55 -15.22
N GLN A 64 4.28 11.82 -14.87
CA GLN A 64 4.60 10.55 -15.52
C GLN A 64 3.47 9.53 -15.38
N ASN A 65 2.70 9.60 -14.29
CA ASN A 65 1.50 8.81 -14.08
C ASN A 65 0.27 9.70 -13.92
N SER A 66 -0.69 9.54 -14.83
CA SER A 66 -2.03 10.14 -14.73
C SER A 66 -2.82 9.58 -13.55
N ALA A 67 -3.86 10.30 -13.10
CA ALA A 67 -4.78 9.82 -12.07
C ALA A 67 -5.40 8.46 -12.44
N MET A 68 -5.71 8.26 -13.72
CA MET A 68 -6.21 6.98 -14.25
C MET A 68 -5.21 5.85 -14.01
N GLN A 69 -3.94 6.02 -14.42
CA GLN A 69 -2.90 5.01 -14.21
C GLN A 69 -2.68 4.71 -12.72
N LYS A 70 -2.70 5.73 -11.86
CA LYS A 70 -2.57 5.52 -10.41
C LYS A 70 -3.75 4.73 -9.83
N GLY A 71 -4.97 5.01 -10.28
CA GLY A 71 -6.14 4.25 -9.86
C GLY A 71 -6.13 2.81 -10.36
N GLU A 72 -5.72 2.56 -11.61
CA GLU A 72 -5.54 1.21 -12.15
C GLU A 72 -4.49 0.41 -11.36
N GLN A 73 -3.35 1.03 -11.02
CA GLN A 73 -2.32 0.41 -10.20
C GLN A 73 -2.85 0.06 -8.80
N ALA A 74 -3.60 0.98 -8.19
CA ALA A 74 -4.24 0.77 -6.89
C ALA A 74 -5.29 -0.35 -6.90
N ARG A 75 -6.13 -0.42 -7.95
CA ARG A 75 -7.06 -1.52 -8.17
C ARG A 75 -6.33 -2.85 -8.29
N ALA A 76 -5.29 -2.91 -9.12
CA ALA A 76 -4.48 -4.12 -9.30
C ALA A 76 -3.81 -4.57 -7.99
N PHE A 77 -3.29 -3.62 -7.20
CA PHE A 77 -2.73 -3.91 -5.87
C PHE A 77 -3.77 -4.53 -4.94
N MET A 78 -4.95 -3.89 -4.79
CA MET A 78 -6.02 -4.40 -3.92
C MET A 78 -6.51 -5.79 -4.35
N GLN A 79 -6.70 -6.01 -5.66
CA GLN A 79 -7.09 -7.32 -6.19
C GLN A 79 -6.04 -8.42 -5.93
N GLN A 80 -4.75 -8.07 -5.89
CA GLN A 80 -3.70 -9.01 -5.53
C GLN A 80 -3.65 -9.26 -4.02
N CYS A 81 -3.84 -8.23 -3.18
CA CYS A 81 -3.95 -8.39 -1.73
C CYS A 81 -5.08 -9.34 -1.33
N GLN A 82 -6.23 -9.26 -1.99
CA GLN A 82 -7.37 -10.16 -1.75
C GLN A 82 -7.04 -11.65 -1.95
N LYS A 83 -6.00 -11.96 -2.74
CA LYS A 83 -5.56 -13.33 -3.02
C LYS A 83 -4.52 -13.85 -2.01
N ILE A 84 -4.08 -13.02 -1.06
CA ILE A 84 -3.08 -13.38 -0.05
C ILE A 84 -3.83 -13.71 1.26
N PRO A 85 -3.76 -14.95 1.76
CA PRO A 85 -4.33 -15.28 3.07
C PRO A 85 -3.66 -14.48 4.18
N GLY A 86 -4.41 -14.07 5.20
CA GLY A 86 -3.87 -13.35 6.36
C GLY A 86 -3.71 -11.84 6.16
N ILE A 87 -4.29 -11.25 5.10
CA ILE A 87 -4.44 -9.80 4.98
C ILE A 87 -5.71 -9.36 5.73
N GLY A 88 -5.55 -8.50 6.72
CA GLY A 88 -6.65 -7.90 7.50
C GLY A 88 -7.24 -6.64 6.86
N GLY A 89 -6.47 -5.96 6.00
CA GLY A 89 -6.92 -4.76 5.30
C GLY A 89 -5.80 -4.09 4.52
N ALA A 90 -6.17 -3.21 3.59
CA ALA A 90 -5.25 -2.36 2.86
C ALA A 90 -5.81 -0.94 2.78
N TYR A 91 -5.01 0.04 3.15
CA TYR A 91 -5.41 1.44 3.27
C TYR A 91 -4.59 2.29 2.32
N TYR A 92 -5.28 3.05 1.49
CA TYR A 92 -4.64 3.96 0.54
C TYR A 92 -3.94 5.08 1.30
N PHE A 93 -2.72 5.44 0.89
CA PHE A 93 -1.84 6.35 1.61
C PHE A 93 -2.51 7.68 2.03
N ILE A 94 -3.20 8.34 1.12
CA ILE A 94 -3.78 9.66 1.40
C ILE A 94 -5.15 9.84 0.76
N VAL A 95 -6.14 10.11 1.60
CA VAL A 95 -7.51 10.39 1.14
C VAL A 95 -7.64 11.85 0.70
N SER A 96 -7.13 12.78 1.48
CA SER A 96 -7.08 14.23 1.19
C SER A 96 -5.95 14.90 1.95
N GLY A 97 -5.47 16.04 1.44
CA GLY A 97 -4.48 16.89 2.14
C GLY A 97 -3.94 18.02 1.25
N PRO A 98 -3.62 19.19 1.81
CA PRO A 98 -3.09 20.32 1.04
C PRO A 98 -1.74 19.98 0.41
N GLY A 99 -1.58 20.26 -0.89
CA GLY A 99 -0.34 19.99 -1.63
C GLY A 99 -0.17 18.54 -2.08
N TRP A 100 -1.18 17.70 -1.89
CA TRP A 100 -1.19 16.28 -2.27
C TRP A 100 -2.17 15.99 -3.41
N GLU A 101 -2.58 16.98 -4.19
CA GLU A 101 -3.67 16.85 -5.17
C GLU A 101 -3.38 15.81 -6.27
N ARG A 102 -2.12 15.39 -6.40
CA ARG A 102 -1.67 14.38 -7.38
C ARG A 102 -1.56 12.97 -6.80
N GLN A 103 -1.70 12.82 -5.49
CA GLN A 103 -1.64 11.52 -4.80
C GLN A 103 -2.92 11.25 -4.02
N ALA A 104 -3.61 12.28 -3.56
CA ALA A 104 -4.83 12.16 -2.78
C ALA A 104 -5.99 11.64 -3.62
N LEU A 105 -6.86 10.85 -3.00
CA LEU A 105 -8.10 10.38 -3.60
C LEU A 105 -9.12 11.51 -3.83
N ARG A 106 -9.08 12.54 -2.97
CA ARG A 106 -9.98 13.69 -2.98
C ARG A 106 -9.21 14.98 -2.72
N ARG A 107 -9.70 16.08 -3.28
CA ARG A 107 -9.30 17.44 -2.94
C ARG A 107 -9.85 17.81 -1.57
N GLU A 108 -9.36 18.92 -1.00
CA GLU A 108 -9.82 19.42 0.30
C GLU A 108 -11.31 19.75 0.33
N ASP A 109 -11.88 20.17 -0.80
CA ASP A 109 -13.31 20.43 -0.97
C ASP A 109 -14.17 19.15 -1.11
N GLY A 110 -13.53 17.97 -1.01
CA GLY A 110 -14.18 16.67 -1.11
C GLY A 110 -14.42 16.18 -2.54
N THR A 111 -14.09 16.98 -3.56
CA THR A 111 -14.20 16.55 -4.97
C THR A 111 -13.11 15.54 -5.32
N SER A 112 -13.38 14.67 -6.30
CA SER A 112 -12.42 13.64 -6.70
C SER A 112 -11.21 14.22 -7.44
N THR A 113 -10.08 13.53 -7.32
CA THR A 113 -8.88 13.75 -8.15
C THR A 113 -8.85 12.90 -9.42
N GLY A 114 -9.85 12.01 -9.61
CA GLY A 114 -9.91 11.05 -10.71
C GLY A 114 -9.31 9.67 -10.38
N ILE A 115 -8.57 9.56 -9.26
CA ILE A 115 -7.94 8.30 -8.86
C ILE A 115 -8.99 7.29 -8.40
N VAL A 116 -9.97 7.73 -7.61
CA VAL A 116 -11.02 6.87 -7.03
C VAL A 116 -11.85 6.23 -8.14
N GLU A 117 -12.24 6.98 -9.16
CA GLU A 117 -13.03 6.47 -10.28
C GLU A 117 -12.28 5.34 -11.00
N ALA A 118 -10.99 5.53 -11.25
CA ALA A 118 -10.15 4.52 -11.87
C ALA A 118 -9.90 3.30 -10.96
N MET A 119 -9.93 3.47 -9.63
CA MET A 119 -9.84 2.36 -8.68
C MET A 119 -11.05 1.44 -8.72
N PHE A 120 -12.23 1.98 -9.04
CA PHE A 120 -13.51 1.26 -9.01
C PHE A 120 -14.15 1.07 -10.40
N ALA A 121 -13.45 1.42 -11.48
CA ALA A 121 -13.90 1.14 -12.84
C ALA A 121 -13.99 -0.38 -13.09
N GLU A 122 -15.10 -0.80 -13.71
CA GLU A 122 -15.36 -2.20 -14.10
C GLU A 122 -14.48 -2.67 -15.27
#